data_AF-A0A1H7KXZ7-F1
#
_entry.id   AF-A0A1H7KXZ7-F1
#
_cell.length_a   1.000
_cell.length_b   1.000
_cell.length_c   1.000
_cell.angle_alpha   90.00
_cell.angle_beta   90.00
_cell.angle_gamma   90.00
#
_symmetry.space_group_name_H-M   'P 1'
#
loop_
_entity.id
_entity.type
_entity.pdbx_description
1 polymer ?
#
loop_
_entity_poly.entity_id
_entity_poly.type
_entity_poly.pdbx_seq_one_letter_code
_entity_poly.pdbx_strand_id
1 'polypeptide(L)'
;MKKLVPHTPVPVNMLQDIHANLINFPIRFREKVCEECSWSIPTFYRKMRGVDKPAEGDKKMIPALSNAEKEKIMAVLDEAFQELHTYSEQYRKKPR
;
A
#
# COMPACT_ATOMS: atom_id res chain seq x y z
N MET A 1 11.68 13.09 -34.98
CA MET A 1 11.04 14.07 -34.07
C MET A 1 9.61 13.61 -33.79
N LYS A 2 9.34 12.97 -32.66
CA LYS A 2 7.97 12.58 -32.26
C LYS A 2 7.35 13.79 -31.58
N LYS A 3 6.27 14.32 -32.17
CA LYS A 3 5.57 15.50 -31.62
C LYS A 3 5.02 15.15 -30.24
N LEU A 4 5.41 15.93 -29.23
CA LEU A 4 4.73 15.95 -27.93
C LEU A 4 3.33 16.49 -28.16
N VAL A 5 2.34 15.61 -28.18
CA VAL A 5 0.94 16.00 -28.22
C VAL A 5 0.60 16.52 -26.82
N PRO A 6 0.10 17.76 -26.68
CA PRO A 6 -0.42 18.22 -25.40
C PRO A 6 -1.53 17.27 -24.99
N HIS A 7 -1.36 16.54 -23.89
CA HIS A 7 -2.40 15.67 -23.37
C HIS A 7 -3.46 16.58 -22.75
N THR A 8 -4.43 17.01 -23.55
CA THR A 8 -5.64 17.64 -23.04
C THR A 8 -6.22 16.63 -22.05
N PRO A 9 -6.36 16.95 -20.75
CA PRO A 9 -6.91 16.01 -19.81
C PRO A 9 -8.37 15.81 -20.19
N VAL A 10 -8.66 14.66 -20.79
CA VAL A 10 -10.04 14.18 -20.92
C VAL A 10 -10.64 14.27 -19.52
N PRO A 11 -11.86 14.83 -19.34
CA PRO A 11 -12.49 14.86 -18.03
C PRO A 11 -12.58 13.42 -17.51
N VAL A 12 -11.70 13.06 -16.57
CA VAL A 12 -11.64 11.69 -16.06
C VAL A 12 -12.88 11.49 -15.22
N ASN A 13 -13.67 10.46 -15.56
CA ASN A 13 -14.82 10.08 -14.76
C ASN A 13 -14.33 9.80 -13.33
N MET A 14 -14.84 10.54 -12.34
CA MET A 14 -14.41 10.44 -10.94
C MET A 14 -14.48 8.99 -10.41
N LEU A 15 -15.51 8.24 -10.78
CA LEU A 15 -15.63 6.83 -10.38
C LEU A 15 -14.51 5.99 -11.00
N GLN A 16 -14.24 6.17 -12.30
CA GLN A 16 -13.15 5.48 -12.98
C GLN A 16 -11.79 5.79 -12.34
N ASP A 17 -11.54 7.06 -12.02
CA ASP A 17 -10.26 7.50 -11.45
C ASP A 17 -10.01 6.99 -10.03
N ILE A 18 -11.02 7.12 -9.16
CA ILE A 18 -10.96 6.60 -7.79
C ILE A 18 -10.81 5.08 -7.81
N HIS A 19 -11.57 4.39 -8.66
CA HIS A 19 -11.49 2.93 -8.79
C HIS A 19 -10.09 2.48 -9.28
N ALA A 20 -9.50 3.20 -10.24
CA ALA A 20 -8.13 2.93 -10.68
C ALA A 20 -7.11 3.13 -9.55
N ASN A 21 -7.26 4.15 -8.71
CA ASN A 21 -6.39 4.35 -7.55
C ASN A 21 -6.56 3.23 -6.50
N LEU A 22 -7.80 2.78 -6.25
CA LEU A 22 -8.09 1.67 -5.33
C LEU A 22 -7.50 0.33 -5.82
N ILE A 23 -7.54 0.05 -7.12
CA ILE A 23 -6.89 -1.14 -7.69
C ILE A 23 -5.36 -1.09 -7.54
N ASN A 24 -4.77 0.10 -7.71
CA ASN A 24 -3.32 0.28 -7.59
C ASN A 24 -2.84 0.38 -6.14
N PHE A 25 -3.73 0.71 -5.20
CA PHE A 25 -3.43 0.82 -3.78
C PHE A 25 -2.69 -0.41 -3.20
N PRO A 26 -3.19 -1.66 -3.34
CA PRO A 26 -2.48 -2.83 -2.81
C PRO A 26 -1.10 -3.05 -3.44
N ILE A 27 -0.90 -2.63 -4.70
CA ILE A 27 0.39 -2.74 -5.38
C ILE A 27 1.39 -1.77 -4.74
N ARG A 28 1.00 -0.49 -4.58
CA ARG A 28 1.82 0.54 -3.93
C ARG A 28 2.13 0.18 -2.48
N PHE A 29 1.12 -0.29 -1.73
CA PHE A 29 1.28 -0.75 -0.35
C PHE A 29 2.32 -1.87 -0.26
N ARG A 30 2.20 -2.91 -1.10
CA ARG A 30 3.17 -4.02 -1.14
C ARG A 30 4.58 -3.53 -1.44
N GLU A 31 4.74 -2.65 -2.42
CA GLU A 31 6.05 -2.10 -2.82
C GLU A 31 6.71 -1.34 -1.68
N LYS A 32 5.99 -0.43 -1.03
CA LYS A 32 6.50 0.31 0.14
C LYS A 32 6.82 -0.59 1.32
N VAL A 33 5.97 -1.59 1.63
CA VAL A 33 6.28 -2.58 2.68
C VAL A 33 7.55 -3.37 2.33
N CYS A 34 7.73 -3.76 1.07
CA CYS A 34 8.93 -4.47 0.64
C CYS A 34 10.19 -3.60 0.81
N GLU A 35 10.10 -2.32 0.48
CA GLU A 35 11.19 -1.36 0.66
C GLU A 35 11.53 -1.17 2.15
N GLU A 36 10.55 -0.78 2.96
CA GLU A 36 10.75 -0.46 4.39
C GLU A 36 11.18 -1.67 5.23
N CYS A 37 10.70 -2.87 4.90
CA CYS A 37 11.09 -4.10 5.58
C CYS A 37 12.26 -4.83 4.90
N SER A 38 12.84 -4.29 3.82
CA SER A 38 13.89 -4.95 3.02
C SER A 38 13.50 -6.37 2.56
N TRP A 39 12.24 -6.55 2.17
CA TRP A 39 11.71 -7.82 1.69
C TRP A 39 11.71 -7.87 0.17
N SER A 40 11.95 -9.07 -0.37
CA SER A 40 11.57 -9.36 -1.75
C SER A 40 10.07 -9.63 -1.86
N ILE A 41 9.50 -9.46 -3.07
CA ILE A 41 8.07 -9.78 -3.34
C ILE A 41 7.70 -11.21 -2.87
N PRO A 42 8.50 -12.27 -3.13
CA PRO A 42 8.21 -13.59 -2.60
C PRO A 42 8.19 -13.64 -1.06
N THR A 43 9.05 -12.87 -0.39
CA THR A 43 9.11 -12.80 1.07
C THR A 43 7.87 -12.15 1.64
N PHE A 44 7.41 -11.04 1.04
CA PHE A 44 6.13 -10.41 1.39
C PHE A 44 4.99 -11.44 1.37
N TYR A 45 4.84 -12.18 0.28
CA TYR A 45 3.76 -13.16 0.17
C TYR A 45 3.92 -14.36 1.13
N ARG A 46 5.15 -14.78 1.45
CA ARG A 46 5.38 -15.80 2.50
C ARG A 46 4.98 -15.28 3.88
N LYS A 47 5.37 -14.06 4.23
CA LYS A 47 5.04 -13.40 5.50
C LYS A 47 3.54 -13.15 5.65
N MET A 48 2.87 -12.72 4.59
CA MET A 48 1.41 -12.52 4.55
C MET A 48 0.60 -13.78 4.87
N ARG A 49 1.13 -14.96 4.49
CA ARG A 49 0.52 -16.27 4.84
C ARG A 49 1.14 -16.91 6.07
N GLY A 50 2.09 -16.24 6.71
CA GLY A 50 2.80 -16.74 7.87
C GLY A 50 1.88 -16.78 9.08
N VAL A 51 1.97 -17.87 9.84
CA VAL A 51 1.30 -18.01 11.13
C VAL A 51 2.35 -18.15 12.22
N ASP A 52 2.01 -17.71 13.42
CA ASP A 52 2.87 -17.88 14.59
C ASP A 52 3.09 -19.38 14.85
N LYS A 53 4.33 -19.75 15.15
CA LYS A 53 4.72 -21.15 15.33
C LYS A 53 5.08 -21.43 16.79
N PRO A 54 4.82 -22.63 17.32
CA PRO A 54 5.34 -22.99 18.63
C PRO A 54 6.88 -23.00 18.59
N ALA A 55 7.52 -22.44 19.62
CA ALA A 55 8.94 -22.65 19.85
C ALA A 55 9.17 -24.11 20.27
N GLU A 56 10.25 -24.74 19.76
CA GLU A 56 10.57 -26.11 20.15
C GLU A 56 10.81 -26.19 21.66
N GLY A 57 10.04 -27.03 22.35
CA GLY A 57 10.21 -27.32 23.78
C GLY A 57 9.59 -26.30 24.76
N ASP A 58 8.98 -25.21 24.28
CA ASP A 58 8.44 -24.15 25.13
C ASP A 58 6.97 -23.85 24.81
N LYS A 59 6.19 -23.36 25.79
CA LYS A 59 4.81 -22.86 25.57
C LYS A 59 4.76 -21.51 24.83
N LYS A 60 5.90 -21.00 24.35
CA LYS A 60 6.01 -19.69 23.71
C LYS A 60 5.81 -19.80 22.20
N MET A 61 5.10 -18.82 21.63
CA MET A 61 4.89 -18.70 20.19
C MET A 61 5.96 -17.79 19.58
N ILE A 62 6.56 -18.22 18.47
CA ILE A 62 7.44 -17.43 17.61
C ILE A 62 6.55 -16.72 16.59
N PRO A 63 6.51 -15.37 16.61
CA PRO A 63 5.61 -14.64 15.74
C PRO A 63 6.07 -14.66 14.29
N ALA A 64 5.12 -14.69 13.34
CA ALA A 64 5.43 -14.61 11.91
C ALA A 64 5.99 -13.23 11.50
N LEU A 65 5.57 -12.19 12.22
CA LEU A 65 6.03 -10.81 12.07
C LEU A 65 6.68 -10.31 13.36
N SER A 66 7.86 -9.70 13.25
CA SER A 66 8.50 -9.01 14.36
C SER A 66 7.72 -7.73 14.73
N ASN A 67 7.95 -7.18 15.93
CA ASN A 67 7.30 -5.92 16.32
C ASN A 67 7.69 -4.76 15.41
N ALA A 68 8.97 -4.67 15.02
CA ALA A 68 9.45 -3.67 14.08
C ALA A 68 8.79 -3.81 12.69
N GLU A 69 8.61 -5.04 12.20
CA GLU A 69 7.89 -5.30 10.95
C GLU A 69 6.43 -4.82 11.05
N LYS A 70 5.75 -5.09 12.18
CA LYS A 70 4.37 -4.64 12.42
C LYS A 70 4.25 -3.11 12.43
N GLU A 71 5.16 -2.43 13.13
CA GLU A 71 5.19 -0.97 13.19
C GLU A 71 5.39 -0.36 11.80
N LYS A 72 6.33 -0.89 11.00
CA LYS A 72 6.56 -0.44 9.64
C LYS A 72 5.36 -0.69 8.71
N ILE A 73 4.72 -1.86 8.82
CA ILE A 73 3.51 -2.17 8.05
C ILE A 73 2.40 -1.15 8.34
N MET A 74 2.18 -0.79 9.61
CA MET A 74 1.17 0.20 9.99
C MET A 74 1.54 1.60 9.48
N ALA A 75 2.79 2.02 9.64
CA ALA A 75 3.25 3.32 9.14
C ALA A 75 3.05 3.46 7.62
N VAL A 76 3.39 2.40 6.85
CA VAL A 76 3.18 2.38 5.40
C VAL A 76 1.69 2.40 5.04
N LEU A 77 0.84 1.73 5.81
CA LEU A 77 -0.61 1.75 5.60
C LEU A 77 -1.19 3.16 5.81
N ASP A 78 -0.81 3.82 6.90
CA ASP A 78 -1.27 5.17 7.23
C ASP A 78 -0.83 6.17 6.16
N GLU A 79 0.43 6.09 5.72
CA GLU A 79 0.95 6.92 4.62
C GLU A 79 0.18 6.70 3.32
N ALA A 80 -0.05 5.44 2.93
CA ALA A 80 -0.79 5.12 1.70
C ALA A 80 -2.25 5.62 1.77
N PHE A 81 -2.90 5.50 2.93
CA PHE A 81 -4.25 6.04 3.13
C PHE A 81 -4.26 7.56 3.08
N GLN A 82 -3.28 8.22 3.69
CA GLN A 82 -3.17 9.67 3.66
C GLN A 82 -2.98 10.17 2.22
N GLU A 83 -2.13 9.52 1.42
CA GLU A 83 -1.96 9.82 0.00
C GLU A 83 -3.27 9.68 -0.78
N LEU A 84 -3.99 8.56 -0.59
CA LEU A 84 -5.29 8.33 -1.23
C LEU A 84 -6.34 9.37 -0.80
N HIS A 85 -6.37 9.69 0.50
CA HIS A 85 -7.28 10.67 1.06
C HIS A 85 -7.01 12.06 0.47
N THR A 86 -5.76 12.52 0.52
CA THR A 86 -5.31 13.78 -0.07
C THR A 86 -5.59 13.83 -1.57
N TYR A 87 -5.39 12.73 -2.30
CA TYR A 87 -5.74 12.64 -3.71
C TYR A 87 -7.25 12.82 -3.94
N SER A 88 -8.09 12.25 -3.07
CA SER A 88 -9.56 12.35 -3.18
C SER A 88 -10.11 13.75 -2.93
N GLU A 89 -9.37 14.62 -2.23
CA GLU A 89 -9.77 16.01 -1.94
C GLU A 89 -10.06 16.81 -3.21
N GLN A 90 -9.43 16.48 -4.34
CA GLN A 90 -9.69 17.15 -5.62
C GLN A 90 -11.15 17.04 -6.09
N TYR A 91 -11.86 16.01 -5.62
CA TYR A 91 -13.27 15.75 -5.92
C TYR A 91 -14.22 16.27 -4.85
N ARG A 92 -13.70 16.70 -3.68
CA ARG A 92 -14.53 17.28 -2.62
C ARG A 92 -14.88 18.71 -2.99
N LYS A 93 -16.17 19.06 -2.91
CA LYS A 93 -16.63 20.44 -3.09
C LYS A 93 -16.03 21.28 -1.96
N LYS A 94 -15.26 22.33 -2.31
CA LYS A 94 -14.87 23.35 -1.32
C LYS A 94 -16.17 23.98 -0.76
N PRO A 95 -16.32 24.12 0.57
CA PRO A 95 -17.44 24.88 1.11
C PRO A 95 -17.43 26.28 0.51
N ARG A 96 -18.60 26.73 0.05
CA ARG A 96 -18.81 28.08 -0.47
C ARG A 96 -18.81 29.09 0.67
#